data_AF-A0A965AYR4-F1
#
_entry.id   AF-A0A965AYR4-F1
#
_cell.length_a   1.000
_cell.length_b   1.000
_cell.length_c   1.000
_cell.angle_alpha   90.00
_cell.angle_beta   90.00
_cell.angle_gamma   90.00
#
_symmetry.space_group_name_H-M   'P 1'
#
loop_
_entity.id
_entity.type
_entity.pdbx_description
1 polymer ?
#
loop_
_entity_poly.entity_id
_entity_poly.type
_entity_poly.pdbx_seq_one_letter_code
_entity_poly.pdbx_strand_id
1 'polypeptide(L)'
;MRQKSIELTEQFITGVETACPMLTLASPRDADHRGSQVSFRFEHGNAAMQACIAAGVVGDFRAPDIMRFGFTPLFIDARDVTEAIDRIATVMREERWKDPAFQTRAAVT
;
A
#
# COMPACT_ATOMS: atom_id res chain seq x y z
N MET A 1 -17.48 -8.51 10.59
CA MET A 1 -16.18 -7.80 10.64
C MET A 1 -15.11 -8.50 9.80
N ARG A 2 -14.80 -9.77 10.05
CA ARG A 2 -13.78 -10.52 9.27
C ARG A 2 -14.08 -10.58 7.76
N GLN A 3 -15.31 -10.96 7.39
CA GLN A 3 -15.73 -11.06 5.99
C GLN A 3 -15.47 -9.76 5.20
N LYS A 4 -15.94 -8.62 5.73
CA LYS A 4 -15.69 -7.29 5.14
C LYS A 4 -14.19 -6.97 5.04
N SER A 5 -13.39 -7.36 6.04
CA SER A 5 -11.92 -7.19 5.94
C SER A 5 -11.32 -8.01 4.79
N ILE A 6 -11.80 -9.22 4.56
CA ILE A 6 -11.33 -10.08 3.46
C ILE A 6 -11.69 -9.42 2.13
N GLU A 7 -12.93 -9.01 1.95
CA GLU A 7 -13.40 -8.35 0.72
C GLU A 7 -12.57 -7.10 0.39
N LEU A 8 -12.35 -6.22 1.37
CA LEU A 8 -11.56 -4.99 1.17
C LEU A 8 -10.08 -5.30 0.84
N THR A 9 -9.49 -6.29 1.51
CA THR A 9 -8.09 -6.65 1.24
C THR A 9 -7.92 -7.38 -0.08
N GLU A 10 -8.87 -8.21 -0.50
CA GLU A 10 -8.87 -8.86 -1.83
C GLU A 10 -9.02 -7.84 -2.95
N GLN A 11 -9.94 -6.88 -2.79
CA GLN A 11 -10.10 -5.76 -3.72
C GLN A 11 -8.80 -4.96 -3.85
N PHE A 12 -8.17 -4.64 -2.71
CA PHE A 12 -6.91 -3.91 -2.69
C PHE A 12 -5.78 -4.69 -3.38
N ILE A 13 -5.61 -5.98 -3.06
CA ILE A 13 -4.58 -6.82 -3.65
C ILE A 13 -4.74 -6.87 -5.18
N THR A 14 -5.94 -7.20 -5.63
CA THR A 14 -6.25 -7.34 -7.06
C THR A 14 -6.03 -6.02 -7.80
N GLY A 15 -6.50 -4.90 -7.25
CA GLY A 15 -6.36 -3.58 -7.85
C GLY A 15 -4.91 -3.11 -7.93
N VAL A 16 -4.14 -3.27 -6.85
CA VAL A 16 -2.73 -2.89 -6.81
C VAL A 16 -1.90 -3.73 -7.77
N GLU A 17 -2.07 -5.05 -7.80
CA GLU A 17 -1.30 -5.90 -8.73
C GLU A 17 -1.63 -5.61 -10.20
N THR A 18 -2.89 -5.30 -10.50
CA THR A 18 -3.29 -4.93 -11.86
C THR A 18 -2.68 -3.59 -12.28
N ALA A 19 -2.71 -2.59 -11.39
CA ALA A 19 -2.28 -1.24 -11.72
C ALA A 19 -0.76 -1.01 -11.57
N CYS A 20 -0.10 -1.78 -10.70
CA CYS A 20 1.28 -1.58 -10.28
C CYS A 20 2.08 -2.89 -10.37
N PRO A 21 2.43 -3.38 -11.57
CA PRO A 21 3.13 -4.65 -11.75
C PRO A 21 4.54 -4.70 -11.13
N MET A 22 5.11 -3.53 -10.77
CA MET A 22 6.38 -3.43 -10.04
C MET A 22 6.26 -3.72 -8.53
N LEU A 23 5.04 -3.75 -7.97
CA LEU A 23 4.80 -4.07 -6.57
C LEU A 23 4.56 -5.58 -6.43
N THR A 24 5.35 -6.23 -5.57
CA THR A 24 5.20 -7.68 -5.33
C THR A 24 4.45 -7.94 -4.04
N LEU A 25 3.35 -8.70 -4.07
CA LEU A 25 2.62 -9.05 -2.86
C LEU A 25 3.52 -9.81 -1.87
N ALA A 26 3.62 -9.30 -0.64
CA ALA A 26 4.40 -9.88 0.45
C ALA A 26 3.52 -10.61 1.48
N SER A 27 2.25 -10.21 1.60
CA SER A 27 1.28 -10.92 2.45
C SER A 27 0.87 -12.26 1.85
N PRO A 28 0.44 -13.24 2.67
CA PRO A 28 -0.16 -14.47 2.17
C PRO A 28 -1.34 -14.20 1.22
N ARG A 29 -1.33 -14.86 0.07
CA ARG A 29 -2.41 -14.79 -0.93
C ARG A 29 -3.72 -15.35 -0.39
N ASP A 30 -3.62 -16.38 0.44
CA ASP A 30 -4.78 -16.96 1.12
C ASP A 30 -5.27 -16.03 2.24
N ALA A 31 -6.53 -15.61 2.12
CA ALA A 31 -7.21 -14.75 3.07
C ALA A 31 -7.32 -15.37 4.48
N ASP A 32 -7.32 -16.70 4.59
CA ASP A 32 -7.37 -17.39 5.88
C ASP A 32 -6.05 -17.33 6.65
N HIS A 33 -4.94 -17.06 5.95
CA HIS A 33 -3.61 -16.96 6.51
C HIS A 33 -3.13 -15.51 6.70
N ARG A 34 -4.00 -14.51 6.51
CA ARG A 34 -3.67 -13.10 6.76
C ARG A 34 -4.69 -12.40 7.67
N GLY A 35 -4.21 -11.37 8.37
CA GLY A 35 -5.04 -10.45 9.14
C GLY A 35 -5.64 -9.35 8.27
N SER A 36 -5.99 -8.22 8.90
CA SER A 36 -6.54 -7.04 8.21
C SER A 36 -5.47 -6.09 7.67
N GLN A 37 -4.33 -6.62 7.24
CA GLN A 37 -3.21 -5.84 6.69
C GLN A 37 -2.65 -6.49 5.44
N VAL A 38 -2.29 -5.67 4.46
CA VAL A 38 -1.69 -6.10 3.19
C VAL A 38 -0.34 -5.43 3.03
N SER A 39 0.68 -6.21 2.71
CA SER A 39 2.03 -5.74 2.48
C SER A 39 2.47 -6.01 1.05
N PHE A 40 3.13 -5.03 0.43
CA PHE A 40 3.81 -5.15 -0.86
C PHE A 40 5.31 -4.87 -0.69
N ARG A 41 6.14 -5.54 -1.49
CA ARG A 41 7.57 -5.27 -1.62
C ARG A 41 7.83 -4.33 -2.77
N PHE A 42 8.73 -3.39 -2.55
CA PHE A 42 9.30 -2.51 -3.56
C PHE A 42 10.67 -2.01 -3.11
N GLU A 43 11.67 -2.06 -3.99
CA GLU A 43 13.05 -1.64 -3.68
C GLU A 43 13.10 -0.20 -3.12
N HIS A 44 12.29 0.70 -3.70
CA HIS A 44 12.15 2.08 -3.23
C HIS A 44 10.96 2.28 -2.29
N GLY A 45 10.56 1.24 -1.56
CA GLY A 45 9.35 1.20 -0.74
C GLY A 45 9.26 2.32 0.30
N ASN A 46 10.39 2.80 0.81
CA ASN A 46 10.41 3.94 1.74
C ASN A 46 9.93 5.22 1.05
N ALA A 47 10.56 5.60 -0.07
CA ALA A 47 10.20 6.79 -0.83
C ALA A 47 8.79 6.67 -1.44
N ALA A 48 8.43 5.48 -1.91
CA ALA A 48 7.09 5.20 -2.42
C ALA A 48 6.02 5.33 -1.33
N MET A 49 6.27 4.85 -0.11
CA MET A 49 5.34 5.06 1.00
C MET A 49 5.21 6.54 1.36
N GLN A 50 6.30 7.32 1.38
CA GLN A 50 6.23 8.77 1.62
C GLN A 50 5.41 9.49 0.55
N ALA A 51 5.61 9.14 -0.72
CA ALA A 51 4.82 9.69 -1.83
C ALA A 51 3.33 9.31 -1.73
N CYS A 52 3.02 8.08 -1.30
CA CYS A 52 1.65 7.64 -1.03
C CYS A 52 1.01 8.44 0.11
N ILE A 53 1.73 8.65 1.22
CA ILE A 53 1.27 9.45 2.35
C ILE A 53 1.00 10.89 1.93
N ALA A 54 1.89 11.48 1.12
CA ALA A 54 1.68 12.82 0.55
C ALA A 54 0.46 12.88 -0.38
N ALA A 55 0.12 11.78 -1.06
CA ALA A 55 -1.10 11.63 -1.85
C ALA A 55 -2.35 11.27 -1.02
N GLY A 56 -2.23 11.23 0.31
CA GLY A 56 -3.34 10.95 1.22
C GLY A 56 -3.65 9.46 1.43
N VAL A 57 -2.74 8.56 1.06
CA VAL A 57 -2.83 7.12 1.39
C VAL A 57 -1.87 6.79 2.52
N VAL A 58 -2.42 6.52 3.70
CA VAL A 58 -1.63 6.28 4.92
C VAL A 58 -1.29 4.79 5.07
N GLY A 59 0.00 4.51 5.26
CA GLY A 59 0.53 3.19 5.58
C GLY A 59 1.83 3.30 6.38
N ASP A 60 2.51 2.18 6.61
CA ASP A 60 3.83 2.17 7.24
C ASP A 60 4.87 1.43 6.41
N PHE A 61 6.12 1.91 6.48
CA PHE A 61 7.26 1.27 5.83
C PHE A 61 8.02 0.39 6.83
N ARG A 62 8.39 -0.82 6.41
CA ARG A 62 9.26 -1.73 7.15
C ARG A 62 10.49 -2.01 6.29
N ALA A 63 11.66 -1.71 6.83
CA ALA A 63 12.92 -2.02 6.16
C ALA A 63 13.02 -3.54 5.87
N PRO A 64 13.65 -3.95 4.75
CA PRO A 64 14.32 -3.08 3.78
C PRO A 64 13.41 -2.50 2.68
N ASP A 65 12.25 -3.10 2.42
CA ASP A 65 11.51 -2.89 1.16
C ASP A 65 9.97 -3.05 1.29
N ILE A 66 9.42 -3.12 2.50
CA ILE A 66 8.00 -3.45 2.72
C ILE A 66 7.16 -2.20 2.92
N MET A 67 6.12 -2.06 2.10
CA MET A 67 5.02 -1.11 2.23
C MET A 67 3.81 -1.83 2.82
N ARG A 68 3.35 -1.47 4.02
CA ARG A 68 2.23 -2.11 4.71
C ARG A 68 1.03 -1.18 4.82
N PHE A 69 -0.14 -1.70 4.49
CA PHE A 69 -1.42 -1.00 4.52
C PHE A 69 -2.39 -1.72 5.47
N GLY A 70 -2.96 -0.98 6.41
CA GLY A 70 -3.91 -1.49 7.39
C GLY A 70 -5.35 -1.22 6.99
N PHE A 71 -6.23 -2.20 7.19
CA PHE A 71 -7.64 -2.13 6.88
C PHE A 71 -8.45 -2.23 8.18
N THR A 72 -9.24 -1.19 8.47
CA THR A 72 -10.16 -1.18 9.61
C THR A 72 -11.60 -1.10 9.08
N PRO A 73 -12.33 -2.23 8.96
CA PRO A 73 -13.63 -2.30 8.27
C PRO A 73 -14.75 -1.45 8.90
N LEU A 74 -14.54 -0.94 10.12
CA LEU A 74 -15.42 0.01 10.79
C LEU A 74 -15.38 1.40 10.15
N PHE A 75 -14.26 1.79 9.56
CA PHE A 75 -14.02 3.13 9.02
C PHE A 75 -13.68 3.14 7.53
N ILE A 76 -13.35 1.98 6.96
CA ILE A 76 -12.96 1.83 5.56
C ILE A 76 -14.04 1.03 4.82
N ASP A 77 -14.43 1.53 3.65
CA ASP A 77 -15.31 0.86 2.71
C ASP A 77 -14.66 0.60 1.34
N ALA A 78 -15.40 -0.03 0.43
CA ALA A 78 -14.88 -0.42 -0.88
C ALA A 78 -14.54 0.77 -1.78
N ARG A 79 -15.16 1.94 -1.55
CA ARG A 79 -14.86 3.17 -2.29
C ARG A 79 -13.52 3.73 -1.82
N ASP A 80 -13.28 3.77 -0.51
CA ASP A 80 -11.99 4.19 0.05
C ASP A 80 -10.85 3.33 -0.52
N VAL A 81 -11.07 2.02 -0.65
CA VAL A 81 -10.09 1.09 -1.24
C VAL A 81 -9.82 1.40 -2.71
N THR A 82 -10.86 1.65 -3.51
CA THR A 82 -10.71 2.05 -4.92
C THR A 82 -9.93 3.37 -5.05
N GLU A 83 -10.28 4.38 -4.25
CA GLU A 83 -9.58 5.67 -4.27
C GLU A 83 -8.11 5.53 -3.84
N ALA A 84 -7.82 4.65 -2.87
CA ALA A 84 -6.45 4.33 -2.47
C ALA A 84 -5.66 3.63 -3.59
N ILE A 85 -6.27 2.66 -4.29
CA ILE A 85 -5.65 2.00 -5.45
C ILE A 85 -5.28 3.03 -6.52
N ASP A 86 -6.21 3.93 -6.88
CA ASP A 86 -5.98 4.94 -7.92
C ASP A 86 -4.83 5.90 -7.55
N ARG A 87 -4.76 6.31 -6.28
CA ARG A 87 -3.69 7.17 -5.77
C ARG A 87 -2.34 6.46 -5.77
N ILE A 88 -2.28 5.21 -5.31
CA ILE A 88 -1.06 4.39 -5.36
C ILE A 88 -0.62 4.21 -6.82
N ALA A 89 -1.55 3.83 -7.70
CA ALA A 89 -1.27 3.66 -9.12
C ALA A 89 -0.70 4.93 -9.76
N THR A 90 -1.23 6.09 -9.41
CA THR A 90 -0.72 7.39 -9.87
C THR A 90 0.71 7.64 -9.38
N VAL A 91 0.97 7.43 -8.07
CA VAL A 91 2.31 7.57 -7.48
C VAL A 91 3.32 6.64 -8.16
N MET A 92 2.94 5.40 -8.44
CA MET A 92 3.81 4.40 -9.04
C MET A 92 4.06 4.67 -10.53
N ARG A 93 2.99 4.97 -11.29
CA ARG A 93 3.06 5.22 -12.74
C ARG A 93 3.81 6.49 -13.10
N GLU A 94 3.60 7.56 -12.33
CA GLU A 94 4.31 8.83 -12.54
C GLU A 94 5.67 8.87 -11.82
N GLU A 95 6.07 7.76 -11.20
CA GLU A 95 7.32 7.64 -10.46
C GLU A 95 7.53 8.76 -9.43
N ARG A 96 6.44 9.26 -8.81
CA ARG A 96 6.51 10.40 -7.88
C ARG A 96 7.45 10.15 -6.70
N TRP A 97 7.67 8.88 -6.36
CA TRP A 97 8.64 8.44 -5.38
C TRP A 97 10.08 8.83 -5.71
N LYS A 98 10.42 9.16 -6.97
CA LYS A 98 11.74 9.69 -7.37
C LYS A 98 11.95 11.16 -7.00
N ASP A 99 10.91 11.88 -6.59
CA ASP A 99 11.05 13.26 -6.12
C ASP A 99 12.08 13.30 -4.97
N PRO A 100 13.10 14.18 -5.06
CA PRO A 100 14.11 14.35 -4.02
C PRO A 100 13.53 14.56 -2.61
N ALA A 101 12.33 15.13 -2.51
CA ALA A 101 11.60 15.31 -1.25
C ALA A 101 11.33 13.98 -0.52
N PHE A 102 11.10 12.89 -1.26
CA PHE A 102 10.81 11.56 -0.69
C PHE A 102 12.03 10.64 -0.60
N GLN A 103 13.13 11.01 -1.25
CA GLN A 103 14.40 10.28 -1.22
C GLN A 103 15.20 10.53 0.06
N THR A 104 14.87 11.62 0.77
CA THR A 104 15.52 11.94 2.04
C THR A 104 15.00 11.00 3.13
N ARG A 105 15.79 9.97 3.47
CA ARG A 105 15.58 9.21 4.70
C ARG A 105 15.62 10.21 5.85
N ALA A 106 14.49 10.47 6.49
CA ALA A 106 14.49 11.11 7.79
C ALA A 106 15.36 10.24 8.70
N ALA A 107 16.56 10.75 9.02
CA ALA A 107 17.43 10.12 9.98
C ALA A 107 16.64 10.08 11.29
N VAL A 108 16.25 8.89 11.71
CA VAL A 108 15.71 8.69 13.05
C VAL A 108 16.92 8.88 13.97
N THR A 109 17.11 10.10 14.48
CA THR A 109 18.01 10.39 15.60
C THR A 109 17.48 9.80 16.89
#